data_AF-A0A7K2PTJ4-F1
#
_entry.id   AF-A0A7K2PTJ4-F1
#
_cell.length_a   1.000
_cell.length_b   1.000
_cell.length_c   1.000
_cell.angle_alpha   90.00
_cell.angle_beta   90.00
_cell.angle_gamma   90.00
#
_symmetry.space_group_name_H-M   'P 1'
#
loop_
_entity.id
_entity.type
_entity.pdbx_description
1 polymer ?
#
loop_
_entity_poly.entity_id
_entity_poly.type
_entity_poly.pdbx_seq_one_letter_code
_entity_poly.pdbx_strand_id
1 'polypeptide(L)'
;MSEALVATEVPEASVPGASGARQFWRRLRAQRAAMVAAVVVALLVLVALGAPLLTALEGQDPTTYHPSLIDSARGGVPIGSFGGVSGDHWLGVEPQTGRDLFARLVYGARVSLGVALAATAVQVFLGVVVGVAAALGNRWVDQLLSRITDIIVAMPLMIMALALLAIVPSSFPRPVLVALIIGFVAWGTIGKIARAQTLTLKELDYVAAARLSGWGTLRIARRELLPGLAAPVITYAALMVPANIAIEASLSFLGVGVKPPTPSWGQMLTSADVWYQAAPQYLLLPAAALFVTVLALTVLGDGVRTALDPRAASRLRVGTGRRQESKADTSEARKPEAGESEPRKSEAAKEGTA
;
A
#
# COMPACT_ATOMS: atom_id res chain seq x y z
N MET A 1 43.52 -4.52 48.64
CA MET A 1 42.12 -4.37 49.11
C MET A 1 41.55 -3.18 48.34
N SER A 2 41.11 -3.27 47.08
CA SER A 2 40.38 -4.32 46.35
C SER A 2 39.03 -4.65 47.00
N GLU A 3 38.02 -3.84 46.72
CA GLU A 3 36.59 -4.17 46.70
C GLU A 3 35.85 -2.99 46.05
N ALA A 4 35.51 -3.08 44.77
CA ALA A 4 34.23 -3.60 44.26
C ALA A 4 33.21 -2.47 43.98
N LEU A 5 33.51 -1.63 43.00
CA LEU A 5 32.49 -0.91 42.23
C LEU A 5 31.86 -1.94 41.28
N VAL A 6 30.80 -2.60 41.76
CA VAL A 6 29.96 -3.47 40.96
C VAL A 6 29.29 -2.60 39.89
N ALA A 7 29.85 -2.64 38.68
CA ALA A 7 29.16 -2.20 37.48
C ALA A 7 27.95 -3.13 37.30
N THR A 8 26.76 -2.60 37.51
CA THR A 8 25.52 -3.26 37.12
C THR A 8 25.53 -3.35 35.60
N GLU A 9 25.99 -4.48 35.05
CA GLU A 9 25.78 -4.82 33.65
C GLU A 9 24.27 -4.84 33.41
N VAL A 10 23.76 -3.79 32.77
CA VAL A 10 22.42 -3.81 32.18
C VAL A 10 22.48 -4.91 31.13
N PRO A 11 21.69 -5.99 31.24
CA PRO A 11 21.75 -7.06 30.26
C PRO A 11 21.40 -6.45 28.91
N GLU A 12 22.37 -6.49 28.01
CA GLU A 12 22.23 -6.06 26.63
C GLU A 12 21.10 -6.91 26.03
N ALA A 13 19.92 -6.32 25.94
CA ALA A 13 18.74 -7.01 25.46
C ALA A 13 18.97 -7.34 23.99
N SER A 14 19.49 -8.54 23.74
CA SER A 14 19.64 -9.11 22.42
C SER A 14 18.28 -9.10 21.74
N VAL A 15 18.05 -8.16 20.82
CA VAL A 15 16.80 -8.08 20.06
C VAL A 15 16.77 -9.30 19.14
N PRO A 16 15.90 -10.30 19.37
CA PRO A 16 15.91 -11.49 18.54
C PRO A 16 15.25 -11.13 17.21
N GLY A 17 16.03 -11.20 16.11
CA GLY A 17 15.58 -10.90 14.74
C GLY A 17 14.39 -11.74 14.24
N ALA A 18 14.02 -12.80 14.97
CA ALA A 18 12.85 -13.66 14.69
C ALA A 18 11.52 -13.17 15.29
N SER A 19 11.51 -12.03 15.99
CA SER A 19 10.31 -11.43 16.64
C SER A 19 9.55 -10.45 15.74
N GLY A 20 10.23 -9.79 14.79
CA GLY A 20 9.65 -8.73 13.95
C GLY A 20 8.54 -9.20 13.03
N ALA A 21 8.77 -10.28 12.26
CA ALA A 21 7.76 -10.82 11.34
C ALA A 21 6.52 -11.35 12.08
N ARG A 22 6.72 -12.09 13.19
CA ARG A 22 5.60 -12.58 14.02
C ARG A 22 4.79 -11.44 14.64
N GLN A 23 5.47 -10.39 15.09
CA GLN A 23 4.81 -9.20 15.64
C GLN A 23 4.07 -8.40 14.57
N PHE A 24 4.63 -8.26 13.37
CA PHE A 24 3.97 -7.69 12.20
C PHE A 24 2.68 -8.45 11.88
N TRP A 25 2.76 -9.77 11.71
CA TRP A 25 1.58 -10.61 11.41
C TRP A 25 0.51 -10.52 12.49
N ARG A 26 0.91 -10.49 13.77
CA ARG A 26 -0.02 -10.32 14.88
C ARG A 26 -0.73 -8.96 14.83
N ARG A 27 0.00 -7.88 14.53
CA ARG A 27 -0.56 -6.52 14.43
C ARG A 27 -1.49 -6.38 13.21
N LEU A 28 -1.10 -6.93 12.06
CA LEU A 28 -1.92 -6.90 10.86
C LEU A 28 -3.22 -7.68 11.07
N ARG A 29 -3.16 -8.87 11.68
CA ARG A 29 -4.34 -9.67 12.02
C ARG A 29 -5.27 -9.02 13.05
N ALA A 30 -4.74 -8.15 13.91
CA ALA A 30 -5.58 -7.40 14.85
C ALA A 30 -6.46 -6.36 14.12
N GLN A 31 -6.13 -5.99 12.89
CA GLN A 31 -6.87 -5.03 12.09
C GLN A 31 -7.84 -5.74 11.14
N ARG A 32 -9.12 -5.80 11.52
CA ARG A 32 -10.17 -6.44 10.71
C ARG A 32 -10.25 -5.89 9.29
N ALA A 33 -10.18 -4.56 9.14
CA ALA A 33 -10.21 -3.90 7.82
C ALA A 33 -9.04 -4.33 6.92
N ALA A 34 -7.82 -4.38 7.48
CA ALA A 34 -6.63 -4.82 6.75
C ALA A 34 -6.71 -6.30 6.35
N MET A 35 -7.32 -7.15 7.19
CA MET A 35 -7.52 -8.56 6.87
C MET A 35 -8.55 -8.78 5.75
N VAL A 36 -9.68 -8.06 5.77
CA VAL A 36 -10.67 -8.10 4.68
C VAL A 36 -10.02 -7.63 3.38
N ALA A 37 -9.30 -6.51 3.44
CA ALA A 37 -8.55 -5.99 2.30
C ALA A 37 -7.51 -6.98 1.78
N ALA A 38 -6.76 -7.65 2.66
CA ALA A 38 -5.80 -8.68 2.28
C ALA A 38 -6.46 -9.86 1.55
N VAL A 39 -7.63 -10.31 2.01
CA VAL A 39 -8.39 -11.37 1.33
C VAL A 39 -8.86 -10.92 -0.05
N VAL A 40 -9.39 -9.71 -0.17
CA VAL A 40 -9.82 -9.16 -1.47
C VAL A 40 -8.64 -9.04 -2.44
N VAL A 41 -7.50 -8.51 -1.98
CA VAL A 41 -6.27 -8.41 -2.79
C VAL A 41 -5.78 -9.81 -3.19
N ALA A 42 -5.81 -10.78 -2.28
CA ALA A 42 -5.43 -12.16 -2.60
C ALA A 42 -6.32 -12.77 -3.68
N LEU A 43 -7.64 -12.56 -3.59
CA LEU A 43 -8.59 -13.01 -4.62
C LEU A 43 -8.33 -12.33 -5.96
N LEU A 44 -8.07 -11.01 -5.98
CA LEU A 44 -7.73 -10.28 -7.21
C LEU A 44 -6.44 -10.80 -7.86
N VAL A 45 -5.42 -11.08 -7.05
CA VAL A 45 -4.17 -11.70 -7.54
C VAL A 45 -4.42 -13.10 -8.09
N LEU A 46 -5.27 -13.90 -7.43
CA LEU A 46 -5.65 -15.23 -7.92
C LEU A 46 -6.42 -15.15 -9.24
N VAL A 47 -7.34 -14.20 -9.40
CA VAL A 47 -8.04 -13.95 -10.67
C VAL A 47 -7.06 -13.54 -11.77
N ALA A 48 -6.12 -12.64 -11.46
CA ALA A 48 -5.12 -12.17 -12.42
C ALA A 48 -4.13 -13.27 -12.86
N LEU A 49 -3.67 -14.11 -11.93
CA LEU A 49 -2.78 -15.24 -12.24
C LEU A 49 -3.54 -16.39 -12.93
N GLY A 50 -4.76 -16.64 -12.49
CA GLY A 50 -5.68 -17.63 -13.05
C GLY A 50 -6.31 -17.20 -14.36
N ALA A 51 -5.99 -16.02 -14.90
CA ALA A 51 -6.62 -15.49 -16.10
C ALA A 51 -6.67 -16.48 -17.28
N PRO A 52 -5.57 -17.14 -17.69
CA PRO A 52 -5.63 -18.10 -18.78
C PRO A 52 -6.49 -19.33 -18.47
N LEU A 53 -6.56 -19.74 -17.20
CA LEU A 53 -7.38 -20.87 -16.77
C LEU A 53 -8.87 -20.49 -16.76
N LEU A 54 -9.20 -19.30 -16.25
CA LEU A 54 -10.57 -18.79 -16.20
C LEU A 54 -11.14 -18.60 -17.60
N THR A 55 -10.36 -18.06 -18.54
CA THR A 55 -10.79 -17.92 -19.93
C THR A 55 -10.88 -19.26 -20.66
N ALA A 56 -9.99 -20.21 -20.34
CA ALA A 56 -10.10 -21.58 -20.87
C ALA A 56 -11.34 -22.32 -20.35
N LEU A 57 -11.78 -22.04 -19.12
CA LEU A 57 -13.02 -22.59 -18.55
C LEU A 57 -14.26 -22.03 -19.22
N GLU A 58 -14.25 -20.74 -19.57
CA GLU A 58 -15.31 -20.11 -20.35
C GLU A 58 -15.27 -20.55 -21.83
N GLY A 59 -14.08 -20.88 -22.34
CA GLY A 59 -13.87 -21.24 -23.75
C GLY A 59 -13.68 -20.04 -24.67
N GLN A 60 -13.44 -18.85 -24.12
CA GLN A 60 -13.30 -17.59 -24.87
C GLN A 60 -11.87 -17.04 -24.81
N ASP A 61 -11.52 -16.22 -25.80
CA ASP A 61 -10.27 -15.46 -25.84
C ASP A 61 -10.56 -13.96 -25.81
N PRO A 62 -9.79 -13.15 -25.03
CA PRO A 62 -10.05 -11.71 -24.86
C PRO A 62 -9.92 -10.89 -26.16
N THR A 63 -9.32 -11.45 -27.21
CA THR A 63 -9.04 -10.79 -28.49
C THR A 63 -9.90 -11.27 -29.65
N THR A 64 -10.66 -12.37 -29.48
CA THR A 64 -11.50 -12.93 -30.55
C THR A 64 -12.76 -12.11 -30.76
N TYR A 65 -13.05 -11.77 -32.02
CA TYR A 65 -14.20 -10.96 -32.41
C TYR A 65 -15.40 -11.86 -32.74
N HIS A 66 -16.57 -11.50 -32.22
CA HIS A 66 -17.84 -12.19 -32.49
C HIS A 66 -18.88 -11.24 -33.11
N PRO A 67 -18.75 -10.90 -34.40
CA PRO A 67 -19.62 -9.92 -35.05
C PRO A 67 -21.08 -10.36 -35.14
N SER A 68 -21.35 -11.66 -35.11
CA SER A 68 -22.71 -12.22 -35.09
C SER A 68 -23.49 -11.91 -33.81
N LEU A 69 -22.80 -11.56 -32.73
CA LEU A 69 -23.41 -11.19 -31.44
C LEU A 69 -23.73 -9.70 -31.34
N ILE A 70 -23.46 -8.93 -32.40
CA ILE A 70 -23.60 -7.47 -32.44
C ILE A 70 -24.70 -7.06 -33.42
N ASP A 71 -25.63 -6.25 -32.96
CA ASP A 71 -26.68 -5.67 -33.79
C ASP A 71 -26.15 -4.43 -34.52
N SER A 72 -25.72 -4.62 -35.77
CA SER A 72 -25.23 -3.53 -36.62
C SER A 72 -26.32 -2.51 -36.96
N ALA A 73 -27.60 -2.92 -36.97
CA ALA A 73 -28.72 -2.02 -37.25
C ALA A 73 -29.03 -1.09 -36.06
N ARG A 74 -28.67 -1.50 -34.84
CA ARG A 74 -28.77 -0.69 -33.62
C ARG A 74 -27.46 0.00 -33.24
N GLY A 75 -26.59 0.25 -34.22
CA GLY A 75 -25.35 0.99 -34.01
C GLY A 75 -24.25 0.19 -33.31
N GLY A 76 -24.32 -1.15 -33.30
CA GLY A 76 -23.25 -2.01 -32.78
C GLY A 76 -23.41 -2.44 -31.32
N VAL A 77 -24.63 -2.41 -30.78
CA VAL A 77 -24.93 -2.88 -29.41
C VAL A 77 -25.02 -4.41 -29.39
N PRO A 78 -24.58 -5.09 -28.31
CA PRO A 78 -24.75 -6.54 -28.17
C PRO A 78 -26.20 -7.00 -28.25
N ILE A 79 -26.42 -8.14 -28.89
CA ILE A 79 -27.74 -8.77 -28.98
C ILE A 79 -28.06 -9.47 -27.66
N GLY A 80 -29.25 -9.24 -27.11
CA GLY A 80 -29.73 -9.88 -25.88
C GLY A 80 -29.67 -8.98 -24.65
N SER A 81 -30.27 -9.45 -23.55
CA SER A 81 -30.31 -8.71 -22.28
C SER A 81 -28.92 -8.59 -21.65
N PHE A 82 -28.71 -7.52 -20.88
CA PHE A 82 -27.48 -7.29 -20.09
C PHE A 82 -26.16 -7.32 -20.91
N GLY A 83 -26.21 -7.01 -22.22
CA GLY A 83 -25.00 -6.96 -23.05
C GLY A 83 -24.59 -8.28 -23.67
N GLY A 84 -25.55 -9.19 -23.88
CA GLY A 84 -25.29 -10.49 -24.51
C GLY A 84 -24.76 -11.54 -23.55
N VAL A 85 -25.09 -11.43 -22.25
CA VAL A 85 -24.75 -12.46 -21.26
C VAL A 85 -25.35 -13.80 -21.70
N SER A 86 -24.51 -14.82 -21.80
CA SER A 86 -24.88 -16.16 -22.25
C SER A 86 -23.99 -17.22 -21.59
N GLY A 87 -24.30 -18.50 -21.81
CA GLY A 87 -23.47 -19.61 -21.29
C GLY A 87 -22.03 -19.58 -21.81
N ASP A 88 -21.83 -19.05 -23.02
CA ASP A 88 -20.52 -18.92 -23.68
C ASP A 88 -19.83 -17.57 -23.39
N HIS A 89 -20.56 -16.60 -22.82
CA HIS A 89 -20.09 -15.24 -22.50
C HIS A 89 -20.64 -14.80 -21.15
N TRP A 90 -19.93 -15.13 -20.06
CA TRP A 90 -20.48 -15.05 -18.69
C TRP A 90 -20.81 -13.63 -18.25
N LEU A 91 -20.05 -12.63 -18.73
CA LEU A 91 -20.33 -11.21 -18.51
C LEU A 91 -20.80 -10.47 -19.76
N GLY A 92 -21.15 -11.22 -20.82
CA GLY A 92 -21.54 -10.66 -22.11
C GLY A 92 -20.35 -10.21 -22.96
N VAL A 93 -20.62 -9.38 -23.97
CA VAL A 93 -19.63 -8.98 -24.98
C VAL A 93 -19.49 -7.46 -25.09
N GLU A 94 -18.31 -7.03 -25.51
CA GLU A 94 -18.00 -5.63 -25.81
C GLU A 94 -18.82 -5.14 -27.02
N PRO A 95 -19.50 -3.98 -26.92
CA PRO A 95 -20.13 -3.32 -28.06
C PRO A 95 -19.15 -3.11 -29.22
N GLN A 96 -19.65 -3.05 -30.46
CA GLN A 96 -18.91 -2.89 -31.71
C GLN A 96 -18.01 -4.07 -32.12
N THR A 97 -17.30 -4.69 -31.18
CA THR A 97 -16.31 -5.73 -31.50
C THR A 97 -16.79 -7.15 -31.20
N GLY A 98 -17.75 -7.33 -30.29
CA GLY A 98 -18.23 -8.63 -29.86
C GLY A 98 -17.19 -9.43 -29.07
N ARG A 99 -16.10 -8.80 -28.61
CA ARG A 99 -15.08 -9.49 -27.80
C ARG A 99 -15.63 -9.82 -26.42
N ASP A 100 -15.25 -10.96 -25.87
CA ASP A 100 -15.76 -11.40 -24.58
C ASP A 100 -15.39 -10.42 -23.44
N LEU A 101 -16.37 -10.01 -22.63
CA LEU A 101 -16.15 -9.01 -21.58
C LEU A 101 -15.49 -9.60 -20.33
N PHE A 102 -15.79 -10.87 -19.98
CA PHE A 102 -15.20 -11.54 -18.82
C PHE A 102 -13.71 -11.80 -19.02
N ALA A 103 -13.34 -12.41 -20.14
CA ALA A 103 -11.98 -12.66 -20.54
C ALA A 103 -11.14 -11.38 -20.55
N ARG A 104 -11.69 -10.30 -21.09
CA ARG A 104 -11.04 -8.98 -21.03
C ARG A 104 -10.90 -8.44 -19.62
N LEU A 105 -11.92 -8.57 -18.77
CA LEU A 105 -11.89 -8.06 -17.40
C LEU A 105 -10.80 -8.77 -16.57
N VAL A 106 -10.70 -10.09 -16.73
CA VAL A 106 -9.75 -10.94 -16.01
C VAL A 106 -8.32 -10.74 -16.52
N TYR A 107 -8.11 -10.68 -17.84
CA TYR A 107 -6.80 -10.30 -18.39
C TYR A 107 -6.43 -8.83 -18.07
N GLY A 108 -7.43 -7.95 -18.00
CA GLY A 108 -7.28 -6.57 -17.56
C GLY A 108 -6.74 -6.47 -16.14
N ALA A 109 -7.19 -7.36 -15.24
CA ALA A 109 -6.65 -7.47 -13.89
C ALA A 109 -5.14 -7.79 -13.90
N ARG A 110 -4.72 -8.75 -14.73
CA ARG A 110 -3.32 -9.14 -14.90
C ARG A 110 -2.45 -7.98 -15.39
N VAL A 111 -2.95 -7.23 -16.37
CA VAL A 111 -2.21 -6.10 -16.94
C VAL A 111 -2.15 -4.93 -15.95
N SER A 112 -3.28 -4.45 -15.43
CA SER A 112 -3.31 -3.28 -14.53
C SER A 112 -2.55 -3.53 -13.22
N LEU A 113 -2.70 -4.71 -12.59
CA LEU A 113 -1.91 -5.05 -11.40
C LEU A 113 -0.42 -5.22 -11.75
N GLY A 114 -0.11 -5.84 -12.88
CA GLY A 114 1.27 -6.03 -13.34
C GLY A 114 2.00 -4.71 -13.58
N VAL A 115 1.36 -3.77 -14.29
CA VAL A 115 1.92 -2.44 -14.56
C VAL A 115 2.16 -1.68 -13.25
N ALA A 116 1.19 -1.67 -12.34
CA ALA A 116 1.31 -0.94 -11.08
C ALA A 116 2.40 -1.51 -10.16
N LEU A 117 2.50 -2.84 -10.06
CA LEU A 117 3.54 -3.50 -9.26
C LEU A 117 4.93 -3.27 -9.88
N ALA A 118 5.07 -3.41 -11.20
CA ALA A 118 6.34 -3.17 -11.89
C ALA A 118 6.80 -1.71 -11.75
N ALA A 119 5.89 -0.75 -11.93
CA ALA A 119 6.16 0.67 -11.74
C ALA A 119 6.63 0.96 -10.30
N THR A 120 5.93 0.39 -9.31
CA THR A 120 6.30 0.52 -7.89
C THR A 120 7.69 -0.05 -7.61
N ALA A 121 8.01 -1.22 -8.17
CA ALA A 121 9.32 -1.83 -7.98
C ALA A 121 10.45 -0.96 -8.56
N VAL A 122 10.26 -0.40 -9.76
CA VAL A 122 11.21 0.52 -10.38
C VAL A 122 11.35 1.80 -9.55
N GLN A 123 10.24 2.39 -9.09
CA GLN A 123 10.25 3.59 -8.26
C GLN A 123 11.01 3.39 -6.96
N VAL A 124 10.73 2.29 -6.26
CA VAL A 124 11.39 1.95 -4.99
C VAL A 124 12.87 1.69 -5.22
N PHE A 125 13.22 0.93 -6.26
CA PHE A 125 14.62 0.65 -6.58
C PHE A 125 15.40 1.94 -6.85
N LEU A 126 14.92 2.79 -7.77
CA LEU A 126 15.57 4.06 -8.09
C LEU A 126 15.61 5.01 -6.88
N GLY A 127 14.49 5.14 -6.16
CA GLY A 127 14.41 5.99 -4.99
C GLY A 127 15.37 5.58 -3.88
N VAL A 128 15.44 4.29 -3.56
CA VAL A 128 16.37 3.80 -2.53
C VAL A 128 17.81 3.98 -3.00
N VAL A 129 18.14 3.60 -4.24
CA VAL A 129 19.51 3.74 -4.76
C VAL A 129 19.96 5.20 -4.76
N VAL A 130 19.16 6.10 -5.36
CA VAL A 130 19.51 7.53 -5.44
C VAL A 130 19.48 8.19 -4.06
N GLY A 131 18.49 7.89 -3.22
CA GLY A 131 18.34 8.48 -1.90
C GLY A 131 19.48 8.09 -0.96
N VAL A 132 19.87 6.80 -0.94
CA VAL A 132 21.01 6.31 -0.15
C VAL A 132 22.32 6.86 -0.71
N ALA A 133 22.49 6.90 -2.03
CA ALA A 133 23.69 7.46 -2.67
C ALA A 133 23.86 8.95 -2.36
N ALA A 134 22.78 9.73 -2.38
CA ALA A 134 22.81 11.15 -2.01
C ALA A 134 23.17 11.34 -0.52
N ALA A 135 22.61 10.52 0.37
CA ALA A 135 22.85 10.63 1.82
C ALA A 135 24.26 10.22 2.27
N LEU A 136 24.89 9.27 1.55
CA LEU A 136 26.25 8.79 1.79
C LEU A 136 27.32 9.49 0.96
N GLY A 137 26.92 10.15 -0.12
CA GLY A 137 27.81 10.90 -1.00
C GLY A 137 28.44 12.10 -0.31
N ASN A 138 29.48 12.65 -0.95
CA ASN A 138 30.02 13.94 -0.55
C ASN A 138 29.02 15.07 -0.86
N ARG A 139 29.33 16.28 -0.39
CA ARG A 139 28.45 17.45 -0.54
C ARG A 139 28.10 17.79 -2.00
N TRP A 140 28.93 17.39 -2.96
CA TRP A 140 28.67 17.61 -4.39
C TRP A 140 27.72 16.55 -4.96
N VAL A 141 27.97 15.26 -4.69
CA VAL A 141 27.10 14.14 -5.10
C VAL A 141 25.70 14.33 -4.53
N ASP A 142 25.60 14.70 -3.25
CA ASP A 142 24.31 14.98 -2.60
C ASP A 142 23.55 16.11 -3.31
N GLN A 143 24.24 17.22 -3.62
CA GLN A 143 23.64 18.35 -4.34
C GLN A 143 23.20 17.98 -5.75
N LEU A 144 24.01 17.25 -6.50
CA LEU A 144 23.70 16.84 -7.86
C LEU A 144 22.47 15.92 -7.89
N LEU A 145 22.48 14.86 -7.08
CA LEU A 145 21.37 13.89 -7.03
C LEU A 145 20.09 14.52 -6.49
N SER A 146 20.18 15.39 -5.48
CA SER A 146 19.03 16.12 -4.96
C SER A 146 18.44 17.06 -6.03
N ARG A 147 19.27 17.78 -6.79
CA ARG A 147 18.80 18.64 -7.89
C ARG A 147 18.13 17.86 -9.01
N ILE A 148 18.69 16.72 -9.42
CA ILE A 148 18.06 15.84 -10.42
C ILE A 148 16.70 15.37 -9.91
N THR A 149 16.62 14.98 -8.64
CA THR A 149 15.37 14.55 -8.00
C THR A 149 14.35 15.68 -7.97
N ASP A 150 14.76 16.92 -7.65
CA ASP A 150 13.88 18.09 -7.62
C ASP A 150 13.35 18.45 -9.01
N ILE A 151 14.19 18.37 -10.04
CA ILE A 151 13.79 18.58 -11.44
C ILE A 151 12.72 17.57 -11.86
N ILE A 152 12.90 16.29 -11.53
CA ILE A 152 11.93 15.24 -11.87
C ILE A 152 10.60 15.45 -11.13
N VAL A 153 10.64 15.75 -9.83
CA VAL A 153 9.41 15.97 -9.03
C VAL A 153 8.67 17.23 -9.47
N ALA A 154 9.37 18.26 -9.96
CA ALA A 154 8.75 19.49 -10.45
C ALA A 154 8.02 19.29 -11.79
N MET A 155 8.37 18.27 -12.56
CA MET A 155 7.73 18.00 -13.85
C MET A 155 6.40 17.27 -13.68
N PRO A 156 5.30 17.74 -14.29
CA PRO A 156 4.03 17.03 -14.25
C PRO A 156 4.13 15.65 -14.91
N LEU A 157 3.83 14.59 -14.14
CA LEU A 157 3.93 13.21 -14.61
C LEU A 157 3.14 12.98 -15.90
N MET A 158 1.95 13.58 -16.00
CA MET A 158 1.09 13.42 -17.17
C MET A 158 1.75 13.97 -18.44
N ILE A 159 2.36 15.15 -18.37
CA ILE A 159 3.02 15.79 -19.52
C ILE A 159 4.22 14.95 -19.95
N MET A 160 5.04 14.50 -18.99
CA MET A 160 6.19 13.66 -19.27
C MET A 160 5.77 12.32 -19.89
N ALA A 161 4.71 11.71 -19.36
CA ALA A 161 4.18 10.47 -19.90
C ALA A 161 3.66 10.66 -21.33
N LEU A 162 2.85 11.69 -21.60
CA LEU A 162 2.36 11.99 -22.95
C LEU A 162 3.52 12.16 -23.95
N ALA A 163 4.57 12.89 -23.58
CA ALA A 163 5.73 13.10 -24.42
C ALA A 163 6.52 11.79 -24.68
N LEU A 164 6.83 11.02 -23.64
CA LEU A 164 7.62 9.79 -23.77
C LEU A 164 6.86 8.68 -24.51
N LEU A 165 5.55 8.54 -24.28
CA LEU A 165 4.73 7.52 -24.95
C LEU A 165 4.49 7.82 -26.44
N ALA A 166 4.61 9.07 -26.87
CA ALA A 166 4.49 9.48 -28.27
C ALA A 166 5.74 9.15 -29.11
N ILE A 167 6.93 9.17 -28.48
CA ILE A 167 8.21 8.94 -29.18
C ILE A 167 8.48 7.44 -29.38
N VAL A 168 8.01 6.59 -28.45
CA VAL A 168 8.31 5.15 -28.50
C VAL A 168 7.45 4.43 -29.55
N PRO A 169 8.05 3.63 -30.45
CA PRO A 169 7.34 2.88 -31.48
C PRO A 169 6.22 1.98 -30.93
N SER A 170 5.20 1.74 -31.76
CA SER A 170 4.07 0.85 -31.43
C SER A 170 4.47 -0.62 -31.24
N SER A 171 5.65 -1.04 -31.71
CA SER A 171 6.18 -2.40 -31.52
C SER A 171 6.61 -2.69 -30.09
N PHE A 172 6.89 -1.66 -29.29
CA PHE A 172 7.30 -1.87 -27.90
C PHE A 172 6.08 -2.26 -27.04
N PRO A 173 6.19 -3.26 -26.15
CA PRO A 173 5.09 -3.66 -25.28
C PRO A 173 4.55 -2.49 -24.44
N ARG A 174 3.35 -2.01 -24.79
CA ARG A 174 2.73 -0.83 -24.17
C ARG A 174 2.60 -0.94 -22.64
N PRO A 175 2.19 -2.08 -22.04
CA PRO A 175 2.17 -2.21 -20.58
C PRO A 175 3.53 -2.01 -19.91
N VAL A 176 4.60 -2.53 -20.52
CA VAL A 176 5.97 -2.37 -20.00
C VAL A 176 6.40 -0.92 -20.11
N LEU A 177 6.11 -0.25 -21.23
CA LEU A 177 6.43 1.16 -21.42
C LEU A 177 5.76 2.04 -20.36
N VAL A 178 4.46 1.83 -20.13
CA VAL A 178 3.71 2.57 -19.09
C VAL A 178 4.34 2.33 -17.71
N ALA A 179 4.67 1.08 -17.37
CA ALA A 179 5.31 0.75 -16.09
C ALA A 179 6.66 1.45 -15.92
N LEU A 180 7.49 1.47 -16.96
CA LEU A 180 8.80 2.14 -16.95
C LEU A 180 8.63 3.65 -16.80
N ILE A 181 7.69 4.26 -17.51
CA ILE A 181 7.48 5.71 -17.45
C ILE A 181 7.00 6.14 -16.07
N ILE A 182 5.98 5.47 -15.51
CA ILE A 182 5.54 5.72 -14.12
C ILE A 182 6.71 5.47 -13.16
N GLY A 183 7.47 4.40 -13.41
CA GLY A 183 8.72 4.02 -12.74
C GLY A 183 9.75 5.14 -12.62
N PHE A 184 10.20 5.63 -13.77
CA PHE A 184 11.30 6.59 -13.93
C PHE A 184 10.89 8.04 -13.66
N VAL A 185 9.60 8.37 -13.69
CA VAL A 185 9.13 9.74 -13.47
C VAL A 185 8.71 9.96 -12.01
N ALA A 186 8.11 8.96 -11.34
CA ALA A 186 7.58 9.14 -9.98
C ALA A 186 8.44 8.56 -8.85
N TRP A 187 9.72 8.21 -9.11
CA TRP A 187 10.63 7.74 -8.05
C TRP A 187 11.12 8.85 -7.11
N GLY A 188 11.07 10.11 -7.54
CA GLY A 188 11.70 11.21 -6.80
C GLY A 188 11.16 11.39 -5.37
N THR A 189 9.86 11.19 -5.17
CA THR A 189 9.24 11.30 -3.83
C THR A 189 9.77 10.25 -2.87
N ILE A 190 9.83 8.99 -3.28
CA ILE A 190 10.40 7.92 -2.46
C ILE A 190 11.93 8.09 -2.30
N GLY A 191 12.61 8.66 -3.29
CA GLY A 191 14.03 9.04 -3.18
C GLY A 191 14.30 10.07 -2.08
N LYS A 192 13.47 11.11 -1.99
CA LYS A 192 13.56 12.11 -0.90
C LYS A 192 13.32 11.48 0.47
N ILE A 193 12.35 10.58 0.58
CA ILE A 193 12.06 9.85 1.82
C ILE A 193 13.25 8.95 2.19
N ALA A 194 13.75 8.16 1.25
CA ALA A 194 14.89 7.27 1.47
C ALA A 194 16.13 8.05 1.89
N ARG A 195 16.41 9.20 1.24
CA ARG A 195 17.50 10.12 1.63
C ARG A 195 17.33 10.59 3.07
N ALA A 196 16.17 11.14 3.43
CA ALA A 196 15.90 11.65 4.77
C ALA A 196 16.08 10.56 5.85
N GLN A 197 15.53 9.37 5.64
CA GLN A 197 15.70 8.25 6.55
C GLN A 197 17.16 7.79 6.65
N THR A 198 17.89 7.79 5.53
CA THR A 198 19.31 7.43 5.52
C THR A 198 20.16 8.45 6.28
N LEU A 199 19.83 9.74 6.20
CA LEU A 199 20.50 10.80 6.97
C LEU A 199 20.30 10.61 8.48
N THR A 200 19.13 10.16 8.92
CA THR A 200 18.89 9.82 10.34
C THR A 200 19.64 8.55 10.75
N LEU A 201 19.59 7.49 9.95
CA LEU A 201 20.23 6.22 10.28
C LEU A 201 21.76 6.34 10.33
N LYS A 202 22.37 7.17 9.47
CA LYS A 202 23.83 7.31 9.41
C LYS A 202 24.44 8.01 10.64
N GLU A 203 23.62 8.66 11.45
CA GLU A 203 24.02 9.33 12.70
C GLU A 203 24.03 8.38 13.91
N LEU A 204 23.56 7.13 13.74
CA LEU A 204 23.50 6.15 14.83
C LEU A 204 24.87 5.53 15.12
N ASP A 205 25.12 5.21 16.39
CA ASP A 205 26.42 4.76 16.90
C ASP A 205 26.96 3.50 16.20
N TYR A 206 26.08 2.55 15.86
CA TYR A 206 26.49 1.33 15.15
C TYR A 206 27.03 1.62 13.74
N VAL A 207 26.53 2.67 13.06
CA VAL A 207 27.04 3.10 11.76
C VAL A 207 28.39 3.81 11.91
N ALA A 208 28.54 4.61 12.97
CA ALA A 208 29.81 5.25 13.29
C ALA A 208 30.90 4.19 13.61
N ALA A 209 30.57 3.18 14.42
CA ALA A 209 31.46 2.06 14.72
C ALA A 209 31.88 1.27 13.47
N ALA A 210 30.95 1.01 12.54
CA ALA A 210 31.26 0.35 11.27
C ALA A 210 32.23 1.16 10.40
N ARG A 211 32.09 2.50 10.37
CA ARG A 211 33.03 3.40 9.67
C ARG A 211 34.42 3.40 10.30
N LEU A 212 34.50 3.48 11.64
CA LEU A 212 35.76 3.42 12.37
C LEU A 212 36.48 2.07 12.17
N SER A 213 35.72 1.01 11.94
CA SER A 213 36.22 -0.33 11.59
C SER A 213 36.72 -0.45 10.14
N GLY A 214 36.77 0.65 9.38
CA GLY A 214 37.30 0.68 8.00
C GLY A 214 36.36 0.10 6.95
N TRP A 215 35.06 -0.03 7.22
CA TRP A 215 34.13 -0.56 6.23
C TRP A 215 33.88 0.46 5.10
N GLY A 216 33.90 0.00 3.85
CA GLY A 216 33.60 0.83 2.69
C GLY A 216 32.11 1.23 2.61
N THR A 217 31.82 2.34 1.92
CA THR A 217 30.48 2.94 1.80
C THR A 217 29.41 1.97 1.35
N LEU A 218 29.69 1.12 0.35
CA LEU A 218 28.74 0.13 -0.17
C LEU A 218 28.43 -0.96 0.87
N ARG A 219 29.43 -1.37 1.65
CA ARG A 219 29.27 -2.36 2.72
C ARG A 219 28.41 -1.80 3.84
N ILE A 220 28.67 -0.56 4.26
CA ILE A 220 27.85 0.16 5.24
C ILE A 220 26.41 0.30 4.75
N ALA A 221 26.22 0.72 3.49
CA ALA A 221 24.89 0.85 2.91
C ALA A 221 24.10 -0.45 2.98
N ARG A 222 24.67 -1.55 2.49
CA ARG A 222 23.95 -2.83 2.40
C ARG A 222 23.73 -3.51 3.74
N ARG A 223 24.68 -3.42 4.67
CA ARG A 223 24.65 -4.19 5.92
C ARG A 223 24.07 -3.41 7.09
N GLU A 224 24.29 -2.09 7.14
CA GLU A 224 23.88 -1.26 8.29
C GLU A 224 22.65 -0.38 7.98
N LEU A 225 22.50 0.10 6.74
CA LEU A 225 21.43 1.07 6.40
C LEU A 225 20.21 0.43 5.75
N LEU A 226 20.39 -0.41 4.73
CA LEU A 226 19.27 -1.04 4.00
C LEU A 226 18.30 -1.81 4.92
N PRO A 227 18.76 -2.59 5.92
CA PRO A 227 17.84 -3.26 6.84
C PRO A 227 16.98 -2.28 7.65
N GLY A 228 17.55 -1.15 8.07
CA GLY A 228 16.83 -0.09 8.78
C GLY A 228 15.83 0.68 7.89
N LEU A 229 16.14 0.81 6.59
CA LEU A 229 15.27 1.45 5.61
C LEU A 229 14.11 0.55 5.15
N ALA A 230 14.20 -0.77 5.35
CA ALA A 230 13.21 -1.71 4.82
C ALA A 230 11.78 -1.39 5.33
N ALA A 231 11.60 -1.14 6.63
CA ALA A 231 10.29 -0.85 7.20
C ALA A 231 9.63 0.42 6.62
N PRO A 232 10.27 1.61 6.61
CA PRO A 232 9.67 2.80 6.01
C PRO A 232 9.49 2.70 4.49
N VAL A 233 10.42 2.04 3.78
CA VAL A 233 10.32 1.87 2.33
C VAL A 233 9.16 0.95 1.95
N ILE A 234 9.02 -0.21 2.61
CA ILE A 234 7.91 -1.15 2.37
C ILE A 234 6.57 -0.49 2.69
N THR A 235 6.52 0.26 3.79
CA THR A 235 5.34 1.03 4.20
C THR A 235 4.90 2.00 3.11
N TYR A 236 5.83 2.76 2.55
CA TYR A 236 5.51 3.72 1.51
C TYR A 236 5.19 3.03 0.18
N ALA A 237 5.93 1.98 -0.19
CA ALA A 237 5.70 1.19 -1.39
C ALA A 237 4.27 0.62 -1.44
N ALA A 238 3.74 0.16 -0.30
CA ALA A 238 2.38 -0.37 -0.22
C ALA A 238 1.30 0.66 -0.60
N LEU A 239 1.55 1.95 -0.33
CA LEU A 239 0.66 3.05 -0.68
C LEU A 239 0.86 3.53 -2.13
N MET A 240 1.99 3.22 -2.75
CA MET A 240 2.28 3.60 -4.15
C MET A 240 1.54 2.70 -5.14
N VAL A 241 1.35 1.41 -4.83
CA VAL A 241 0.65 0.48 -5.73
C VAL A 241 -0.75 0.99 -6.14
N PRO A 242 -1.68 1.33 -5.23
CA PRO A 242 -3.00 1.84 -5.62
C PRO A 242 -2.91 3.16 -6.40
N ALA A 243 -1.97 4.05 -6.06
CA ALA A 243 -1.76 5.29 -6.80
C ALA A 243 -1.30 5.02 -8.24
N ASN A 244 -0.40 4.06 -8.45
CA ASN A 244 0.09 3.67 -9.77
C ASN A 244 -1.00 3.01 -10.63
N ILE A 245 -1.96 2.28 -10.04
CA ILE A 245 -3.13 1.77 -10.76
C ILE A 245 -3.98 2.95 -11.27
N ALA A 246 -4.24 3.94 -10.42
CA ALA A 246 -5.00 5.12 -10.83
C ALA A 246 -4.29 5.92 -11.93
N ILE A 247 -2.95 6.04 -11.87
CA ILE A 247 -2.15 6.68 -12.90
C ILE A 247 -2.19 5.89 -14.22
N GLU A 248 -2.04 4.56 -14.20
CA GLU A 248 -2.19 3.73 -15.40
C GLU A 248 -3.55 3.91 -16.05
N ALA A 249 -4.62 3.87 -15.25
CA ALA A 249 -5.98 4.08 -15.73
C ALA A 249 -6.16 5.48 -16.33
N SER A 250 -5.61 6.51 -15.69
CA SER A 250 -5.66 7.89 -16.19
C SER A 250 -4.91 8.05 -17.52
N LEU A 251 -3.73 7.45 -17.67
CA LEU A 251 -2.96 7.48 -18.92
C LEU A 251 -3.67 6.73 -20.04
N SER A 252 -4.31 5.61 -19.73
CA SER A 252 -5.13 4.84 -20.67
C SER A 252 -6.40 5.61 -21.07
N PHE A 253 -7.01 6.38 -20.16
CA PHE A 253 -8.12 7.29 -20.45
C PHE A 253 -7.71 8.44 -21.38
N LEU A 254 -6.52 9.00 -21.19
CA LEU A 254 -5.95 10.01 -22.07
C LEU A 254 -5.48 9.47 -23.44
N GLY A 255 -5.71 8.18 -23.74
CA GLY A 255 -5.42 7.57 -25.04
C GLY A 255 -3.95 7.26 -25.30
N VAL A 256 -3.07 7.48 -24.31
CA VAL A 256 -1.64 7.20 -24.45
C VAL A 256 -1.19 5.92 -23.76
N GLY A 257 -1.95 5.38 -22.81
CA GLY A 257 -1.61 4.20 -22.02
C GLY A 257 -1.62 2.87 -22.78
N VAL A 258 -2.23 1.84 -22.17
CA VAL A 258 -2.35 0.52 -22.81
C VAL A 258 -3.33 0.63 -23.98
N LYS A 259 -2.94 0.11 -25.15
CA LYS A 259 -3.73 0.18 -26.38
C LYS A 259 -4.30 -1.19 -26.75
N PRO A 260 -5.46 -1.25 -27.42
CA PRO A 260 -5.95 -2.47 -28.05
C PRO A 260 -4.86 -3.14 -28.92
N PRO A 261 -4.80 -4.48 -28.97
CA PRO A 261 -5.78 -5.44 -28.46
C PRO A 261 -5.60 -5.84 -26.98
N THR A 262 -4.57 -5.35 -26.30
CA THR A 262 -4.30 -5.73 -24.90
C THR A 262 -5.32 -5.09 -23.95
N PRO A 263 -6.06 -5.88 -23.15
CA PRO A 263 -6.99 -5.31 -22.17
C PRO A 263 -6.25 -4.79 -20.94
N SER A 264 -6.61 -3.59 -20.48
CA SER A 264 -6.37 -3.11 -19.12
C SER A 264 -7.68 -2.48 -18.61
N TRP A 265 -7.89 -2.39 -17.30
CA TRP A 265 -9.13 -1.80 -16.81
C TRP A 265 -9.25 -0.31 -17.19
N GLY A 266 -8.14 0.42 -17.23
CA GLY A 266 -8.09 1.78 -17.78
C GLY A 266 -8.54 1.84 -19.23
N GLN A 267 -7.98 0.98 -20.09
CA GLN A 267 -8.32 0.93 -21.51
C GLN A 267 -9.79 0.53 -21.72
N MET A 268 -10.30 -0.42 -20.94
CA MET A 268 -11.72 -0.82 -20.98
C MET A 268 -12.64 0.33 -20.60
N LEU A 269 -12.28 1.11 -19.58
CA LEU A 269 -13.05 2.30 -19.18
C LEU A 269 -13.07 3.35 -20.29
N THR A 270 -11.94 3.61 -20.94
CA THR A 270 -11.86 4.51 -22.11
C THR A 270 -12.75 4.05 -23.25
N SER A 271 -12.73 2.75 -23.56
CA SER A 271 -13.56 2.19 -24.62
C SER A 271 -15.05 2.22 -24.30
N ALA A 272 -15.43 2.17 -23.03
CA ALA A 272 -16.82 2.20 -22.59
C ALA A 272 -17.45 3.60 -22.53
N ASP A 273 -16.64 4.67 -22.58
CA ASP A 273 -17.06 6.07 -22.43
C ASP A 273 -18.16 6.50 -23.41
N VAL A 274 -18.15 5.98 -24.64
CA VAL A 274 -19.19 6.29 -25.65
C VAL A 274 -20.40 5.34 -25.60
N TRP A 275 -20.38 4.32 -24.75
CA TRP A 275 -21.39 3.25 -24.71
C TRP A 275 -22.22 3.22 -23.43
N TYR A 276 -21.95 4.08 -22.44
CA TYR A 276 -22.59 4.01 -21.13
C TYR A 276 -24.13 4.07 -21.15
N GLN A 277 -24.73 4.77 -22.14
CA GLN A 277 -26.18 4.85 -22.28
C GLN A 277 -26.77 3.55 -22.86
N ALA A 278 -26.07 2.92 -23.79
CA ALA A 278 -26.55 1.75 -24.51
C ALA A 278 -26.22 0.43 -23.81
N ALA A 279 -25.05 0.34 -23.19
CA ALA A 279 -24.52 -0.84 -22.50
C ALA A 279 -23.82 -0.42 -21.19
N PRO A 280 -24.57 0.01 -20.16
CA PRO A 280 -23.99 0.52 -18.91
C PRO A 280 -23.06 -0.49 -18.22
N GLN A 281 -23.35 -1.78 -18.31
CA GLN A 281 -22.50 -2.86 -17.79
C GLN A 281 -21.08 -2.85 -18.35
N TYR A 282 -20.90 -2.39 -19.60
CA TYR A 282 -19.58 -2.31 -20.23
C TYR A 282 -18.66 -1.30 -19.51
N LEU A 283 -19.25 -0.24 -18.94
CA LEU A 283 -18.55 0.75 -18.12
C LEU A 283 -18.46 0.30 -16.66
N LEU A 284 -19.57 -0.19 -16.08
CA LEU A 284 -19.68 -0.46 -14.65
C LEU A 284 -18.77 -1.59 -14.18
N LEU A 285 -18.58 -2.63 -14.99
CA LEU A 285 -17.74 -3.78 -14.62
C LEU A 285 -16.24 -3.41 -14.43
N PRO A 286 -15.55 -2.81 -15.41
CA PRO A 286 -14.16 -2.37 -15.21
C PRO A 286 -14.04 -1.26 -14.16
N ALA A 287 -15.04 -0.36 -14.05
CA ALA A 287 -15.06 0.67 -13.01
C ALA A 287 -15.15 0.08 -11.59
N ALA A 288 -16.02 -0.91 -11.38
CA ALA A 288 -16.16 -1.61 -10.11
C ALA A 288 -14.88 -2.40 -9.76
N ALA A 289 -14.28 -3.07 -10.74
CA ALA A 289 -13.01 -3.78 -10.55
C ALA A 289 -11.88 -2.83 -10.12
N LEU A 290 -11.74 -1.67 -10.78
CA LEU A 290 -10.79 -0.63 -10.39
C LEU A 290 -11.08 -0.10 -8.98
N PHE A 291 -12.34 0.24 -8.69
CA PHE A 291 -12.74 0.77 -7.38
C PHE A 291 -12.41 -0.19 -6.24
N VAL A 292 -12.85 -1.46 -6.36
CA VAL A 292 -12.59 -2.50 -5.35
C VAL A 292 -11.09 -2.70 -5.16
N THR A 293 -10.33 -2.71 -6.26
CA THR A 293 -8.88 -2.92 -6.21
C THR A 293 -8.16 -1.78 -5.52
N VAL A 294 -8.44 -0.53 -5.92
CA VAL A 294 -7.80 0.65 -5.31
C VAL A 294 -8.18 0.76 -3.84
N LEU A 295 -9.44 0.56 -3.49
CA LEU A 295 -9.90 0.57 -2.10
C LEU A 295 -9.21 -0.51 -1.27
N ALA A 296 -9.20 -1.77 -1.74
CA ALA A 296 -8.58 -2.87 -1.03
C ALA A 296 -7.07 -2.67 -0.86
N LEU A 297 -6.35 -2.24 -1.90
CA LEU A 297 -4.92 -1.97 -1.81
C LEU A 297 -4.60 -0.78 -0.90
N THR A 298 -5.43 0.26 -0.89
CA THR A 298 -5.27 1.42 -0.01
C THR A 298 -5.43 1.01 1.45
N VAL A 299 -6.52 0.31 1.78
CA VAL A 299 -6.78 -0.20 3.14
C VAL A 299 -5.70 -1.18 3.58
N LEU A 300 -5.24 -2.06 2.68
CA LEU A 300 -4.14 -2.97 2.97
C LEU A 300 -2.82 -2.21 3.21
N GLY A 301 -2.52 -1.18 2.41
CA GLY A 301 -1.33 -0.36 2.57
C GLY A 301 -1.28 0.37 3.90
N ASP A 302 -2.41 0.94 4.34
CA ASP A 302 -2.55 1.53 5.67
C ASP A 302 -2.40 0.48 6.79
N GLY A 303 -2.90 -0.74 6.56
CA GLY A 303 -2.71 -1.86 7.47
C GLY A 303 -1.24 -2.25 7.62
N VAL A 304 -0.52 -2.38 6.50
CA VAL A 304 0.93 -2.65 6.47
C VAL A 304 1.69 -1.54 7.19
N ARG A 305 1.36 -0.27 6.90
CA ARG A 305 1.93 0.90 7.57
C ARG A 305 1.78 0.80 9.08
N THR A 306 0.58 0.51 9.55
CA THR A 306 0.29 0.48 10.99
C THR A 306 0.95 -0.72 11.67
N ALA A 307 1.05 -1.87 10.99
CA ALA A 307 1.71 -3.05 11.52
C ALA A 307 3.23 -2.88 11.64
N LEU A 308 3.84 -2.16 10.68
CA LEU A 308 5.28 -1.86 10.65
C LEU A 308 5.67 -0.65 11.51
N ASP A 309 4.74 0.25 11.86
CA ASP A 309 5.06 1.41 12.72
C ASP A 309 5.38 0.97 14.17
N PRO A 310 6.62 1.18 14.66
CA PRO A 310 6.99 0.86 16.03
C PRO A 310 6.32 1.77 17.07
N ARG A 311 5.90 2.99 16.71
CA ARG A 311 5.28 3.98 17.61
C ARG A 311 3.79 3.76 17.83
N ALA A 312 3.11 3.04 16.95
CA ALA A 312 1.71 2.66 17.16
C ALA A 312 1.52 1.87 18.48
N ALA A 313 2.55 1.16 18.93
CA ALA A 313 2.53 0.42 20.19
C ALA A 313 2.65 1.31 21.45
N SER A 314 3.26 2.49 21.38
CA SER A 314 3.47 3.35 22.56
C SER A 314 2.23 4.16 22.94
N ARG A 315 1.39 4.53 21.96
CA ARG A 315 0.15 5.30 22.21
C ARG A 315 -0.88 4.53 23.05
N LEU A 316 -0.85 3.20 23.04
CA LEU A 316 -1.76 2.36 23.83
C LEU A 316 -1.32 2.16 25.29
N ARG A 317 -0.07 2.48 25.65
CA ARG A 317 0.42 2.35 27.05
C ARG A 317 0.31 3.63 27.86
N VAL A 318 0.26 4.80 27.22
CA VAL A 318 0.26 6.10 27.91
C VAL A 318 -1.11 6.46 28.53
N GLY A 319 -2.20 5.78 28.14
CA GLY A 319 -3.55 6.08 28.64
C GLY A 319 -4.05 5.24 29.83
N THR A 320 -3.36 4.15 30.20
CA THR A 320 -3.86 3.17 31.18
C THR A 320 -3.24 3.27 32.57
N GLY A 321 -2.16 4.03 32.77
CA GLY A 321 -1.51 4.20 34.07
C GLY A 321 -2.28 5.08 35.06
N ARG A 322 -2.96 6.13 34.57
CA ARG A 322 -3.60 7.14 35.44
C ARG A 322 -4.85 6.65 36.18
N ARG A 323 -5.44 5.52 35.74
CA ARG A 323 -6.64 4.93 36.37
C ARG A 323 -6.30 4.01 37.55
N GLN A 324 -5.06 3.55 37.67
CA GLN A 324 -4.60 2.75 38.80
C GLN A 324 -4.18 3.63 39.99
N GLU A 325 -3.54 4.78 39.75
CA GLU A 325 -3.18 5.74 40.81
C GLU A 325 -4.41 6.29 41.54
N SER A 326 -5.48 6.66 40.81
CA SER A 326 -6.73 7.11 41.43
C SER A 326 -7.41 6.04 42.30
N LYS A 327 -7.24 4.75 42.00
CA LYS A 327 -7.79 3.66 42.81
C LYS A 327 -6.96 3.34 44.05
N ALA A 328 -5.64 3.58 44.02
CA ALA A 328 -4.78 3.42 45.18
C ALA A 328 -5.05 4.52 46.21
N ASP A 329 -5.15 5.77 45.75
CA ASP A 329 -5.38 6.95 46.60
C ASP A 329 -6.74 6.89 47.33
N THR A 330 -7.77 6.34 46.66
CA THR A 330 -9.10 6.16 47.25
C THR A 330 -9.16 5.00 48.26
N SER A 331 -8.23 4.04 48.17
CA SER A 331 -8.18 2.88 49.08
C SER A 331 -7.41 3.17 50.37
N GLU A 332 -6.44 4.10 50.33
CA GLU A 332 -5.66 4.48 51.50
C GLU A 332 -6.43 5.45 52.41
N ALA A 333 -7.27 6.31 51.84
CA ALA A 333 -8.14 7.23 52.57
C ALA A 333 -9.34 6.57 53.31
N ARG A 334 -9.52 5.23 53.20
CA ARG A 334 -10.70 4.53 53.75
C ARG A 334 -10.39 3.55 54.90
N LYS A 335 -9.24 3.69 55.57
CA LYS A 335 -8.93 2.95 56.78
C LYS A 335 -9.52 3.69 58.00
N PRO A 336 -10.55 3.16 58.70
CA PRO A 336 -11.11 3.83 59.86
C PRO A 336 -10.26 3.49 61.11
N GLU A 337 -9.76 4.53 61.77
CA GLU A 337 -9.38 4.47 63.19
C GLU A 337 -10.68 4.31 64.01
N ALA A 338 -10.88 3.14 64.62
CA ALA A 338 -11.94 2.96 65.61
C ALA A 338 -11.55 1.87 66.62
N GLY A 339 -11.47 2.29 67.88
CA GLY A 339 -11.07 1.55 69.08
C GLY A 339 -10.17 2.49 69.86
N GLU A 340 -10.62 3.17 70.91
CA GLU A 340 -11.20 2.60 72.12
C GLU A 340 -11.60 3.74 73.09
N SER A 341 -12.41 3.41 74.12
CA SER A 341 -12.81 4.22 75.31
C SER A 341 -13.86 5.33 75.07
N GLU A 342 -14.94 5.52 75.83
CA GLU A 342 -15.28 5.23 77.24
C GLU A 342 -16.83 5.26 77.46
N PRO A 343 -17.37 4.76 78.59
CA PRO A 343 -18.81 4.75 78.90
C PRO A 343 -19.21 5.74 80.02
N ARG A 344 -20.47 6.24 80.03
CA ARG A 344 -21.26 6.53 81.26
C ARG A 344 -22.71 6.98 81.00
N LYS A 345 -23.63 6.10 81.43
CA LYS A 345 -24.89 6.26 82.21
C LYS A 345 -25.81 7.51 82.12
N SER A 346 -27.10 7.15 82.19
CA SER A 346 -28.30 7.84 82.74
C SER A 346 -28.81 9.07 81.99
N GLU A 347 -30.08 9.43 81.91
CA GLU A 347 -31.35 9.01 82.50
C GLU A 347 -32.39 9.70 81.59
N ALA A 348 -33.37 8.97 81.05
CA ALA A 348 -34.79 9.11 81.35
C ALA A 348 -35.50 10.41 80.92
N ALA A 349 -36.68 10.18 80.33
CA ALA A 349 -37.84 11.07 80.24
C ALA A 349 -37.69 12.30 79.33
N LYS A 350 -38.68 12.71 78.55
CA LYS A 350 -40.10 12.38 78.43
C LYS A 350 -40.63 13.16 77.22
N GLU A 351 -41.76 12.71 76.67
CA GLU A 351 -42.81 13.52 76.03
C GLU A 351 -42.37 14.40 74.82
N GLY A 352 -42.91 14.26 73.62
CA GLY A 352 -44.22 13.81 73.18
C GLY A 352 -44.73 14.80 72.12
N THR A 353 -45.40 14.28 71.09
CA THR A 353 -46.25 15.02 70.12
C THR A 353 -45.55 16.04 69.21
N ALA A 354 -45.78 16.10 67.90
CA ALA A 354 -46.82 15.54 67.04
C ALA A 354 -46.26 15.26 65.63
#